data_AF-A0A959VQX0-F1
#
_entry.id   AF-A0A959VQX0-F1
#
_cell.length_a   1.000
_cell.length_b   1.000
_cell.length_c   1.000
_cell.angle_alpha   90.00
_cell.angle_beta   90.00
_cell.angle_gamma   90.00
#
_symmetry.space_group_name_H-M   'P 1'
#
loop_
_entity.id
_entity.type
_entity.pdbx_description
1 polymer ?
#
loop_
_entity_poly.entity_id
_entity_poly.type
_entity_poly.pdbx_seq_one_letter_code
_entity_poly.pdbx_strand_id
1 'polypeptide(L)' 'ALYAVWQDPADDRANIDWATGNMGAMESLASGIQLADENLGRRPARFVSEENLERLDRVRRARDPEGLFHEWMGRPV' A
#
# COMPACT_ATOMS: atom_id res chain seq x y z
N ALA A 1 6.64 -7.10 -7.33
CA ALA A 1 7.14 -6.54 -6.06
C ALA A 1 8.65 -6.42 -6.12
N LEU A 2 9.22 -5.45 -5.42
CA LEU A 2 10.67 -5.23 -5.30
C LEU A 2 11.02 -5.17 -3.82
N TYR A 3 11.98 -5.98 -3.40
CA TYR A 3 12.37 -6.10 -2.00
C TYR A 3 13.85 -5.79 -1.82
N ALA A 4 14.16 -4.96 -0.83
CA ALA A 4 15.50 -4.85 -0.27
C ALA A 4 15.49 -5.50 1.11
N VAL A 5 16.52 -6.28 1.41
CA VAL A 5 16.68 -6.96 2.71
C VAL A 5 18.12 -6.75 3.15
N TRP A 6 18.30 -6.24 4.37
CA TRP A 6 19.60 -5.91 4.95
C TRP A 6 19.58 -6.21 6.45
N GLN A 7 20.75 -6.07 7.11
CA GLN A 7 20.92 -6.42 8.53
C GLN A 7 21.27 -5.21 9.39
N ASP A 8 22.09 -4.28 8.87
CA ASP A 8 22.53 -3.11 9.62
C ASP A 8 21.48 -1.98 9.54
N PRO A 9 20.87 -1.54 10.66
CA PRO A 9 19.92 -0.44 10.66
C PRO A 9 20.49 0.88 10.09
N ALA A 10 21.82 1.04 10.06
CA ALA A 10 22.46 2.19 9.43
C ALA A 10 22.15 2.28 7.92
N ASP A 11 21.82 1.16 7.27
CA ASP A 11 21.51 1.08 5.85
C ASP A 11 20.01 1.27 5.53
N ASP A 12 19.16 1.49 6.55
CA ASP A 12 17.70 1.61 6.40
C ASP A 12 17.31 2.60 5.31
N ARG A 13 17.84 3.83 5.41
CA ARG A 13 17.49 4.91 4.48
C ARG A 13 17.90 4.55 3.05
N ALA A 14 19.12 4.05 2.86
CA ALA A 14 19.64 3.73 1.53
C ALA A 14 18.80 2.65 0.84
N ASN A 15 18.42 1.60 1.59
CA ASN A 15 17.64 0.50 1.04
C ASN A 15 16.17 0.86 0.81
N ILE A 16 15.54 1.63 1.72
CA ILE A 16 14.18 2.14 1.52
C ILE A 16 14.12 3.05 0.29
N ASP A 17 15.07 3.98 0.15
CA ASP A 17 15.13 4.92 -0.97
C ASP A 17 15.37 4.17 -2.29
N TRP A 18 16.24 3.14 -2.29
CA TRP A 18 16.47 2.30 -3.47
C TRP A 18 15.20 1.57 -3.91
N ALA A 19 14.51 0.87 -3.01
CA ALA A 19 13.32 0.11 -3.38
C ALA A 19 12.18 1.02 -3.86
N THR A 20 11.89 2.09 -3.11
CA THR A 20 10.81 3.02 -3.45
C THR A 20 11.11 3.84 -4.71
N GLY A 21 12.36 4.27 -4.91
CA GLY A 21 12.79 5.00 -6.10
C GLY A 21 12.69 4.18 -7.38
N ASN A 22 13.13 2.91 -7.35
CA ASN A 22 13.00 2.01 -8.51
C ASN A 22 11.54 1.70 -8.84
N MET A 23 10.69 1.48 -7.84
CA MET A 23 9.25 1.31 -8.07
C MET A 23 8.61 2.56 -8.67
N GLY A 24 8.96 3.75 -8.16
CA GLY A 24 8.50 5.03 -8.70
C GLY A 24 8.93 5.27 -10.16
N ALA A 25 10.17 4.91 -10.51
CA ALA A 25 10.66 5.01 -11.89
C ALA A 25 9.87 4.13 -12.88
N MET A 26 9.23 3.07 -12.41
CA MET A 26 8.40 2.16 -13.22
C MET A 26 6.90 2.41 -13.08
N GLU A 27 6.48 3.44 -12.34
CA GLU A 27 5.06 3.66 -11.99
C GLU A 27 4.16 3.79 -13.23
N SER A 28 4.65 4.39 -14.32
CA SER A 28 3.90 4.53 -15.58
C SER A 28 3.56 3.19 -16.25
N LEU A 29 4.25 2.11 -15.88
CA LEU A 29 4.00 0.76 -16.38
C LEU A 29 3.02 -0.01 -15.49
N ALA A 30 2.70 0.52 -14.30
CA ALA A 30 1.87 -0.14 -13.32
C ALA A 30 0.37 0.12 -13.56
N SER A 31 -0.44 -0.90 -13.31
CA SER A 31 -1.91 -0.79 -13.32
C SER A 31 -2.51 -0.80 -11.90
N GLY A 32 -1.66 -0.70 -10.88
CA GLY A 32 -2.02 -0.81 -9.46
C GLY A 32 -0.97 -1.57 -8.66
N ILE A 33 -1.33 -1.96 -7.43
CA ILE A 33 -0.46 -2.70 -6.51
C ILE A 33 -1.15 -3.97 -5.98
N GLN A 34 -0.37 -4.85 -5.36
CA GLN A 34 -0.88 -5.87 -4.45
C GLN A 34 -0.80 -5.32 -3.02
N LEU A 35 -1.91 -5.32 -2.29
CA LEU A 35 -2.00 -4.73 -0.94
C LEU A 35 -0.98 -5.34 0.04
N ALA A 36 -0.71 -6.64 -0.05
CA ALA A 36 0.15 -7.36 0.88
C ALA A 36 1.64 -7.02 0.74
N ASP A 37 2.06 -6.50 -0.43
CA ASP A 37 3.48 -6.38 -0.78
C ASP A 37 3.97 -4.92 -0.72
N GLU A 38 3.06 -3.95 -0.62
CA GLU A 38 3.41 -2.55 -0.81
C GLU A 38 3.74 -1.83 0.50
N ASN A 39 4.78 -0.99 0.45
CA ASN A 39 5.09 -0.07 1.54
C ASN A 39 4.18 1.16 1.49
N LEU A 40 2.93 0.99 1.90
CA LEU A 40 1.91 2.04 1.87
C LEU A 40 2.28 3.28 2.70
N GLY A 41 3.13 3.15 3.71
CA GLY A 41 3.62 4.28 4.50
C GLY A 41 4.59 5.19 3.74
N ARG A 42 5.25 4.68 2.71
CA ARG A 42 6.20 5.44 1.86
C ARG A 42 5.68 5.69 0.46
N ARG A 43 4.85 4.80 -0.06
CA ARG A 43 4.35 4.85 -1.43
C ARG A 43 2.86 4.45 -1.48
N PRO A 44 1.95 5.37 -1.13
CA PRO A 44 0.52 5.14 -1.29
C PRO A 44 0.17 4.86 -2.76
N ALA A 45 -0.65 3.85 -3.03
CA ALA A 45 -1.20 3.59 -4.36
C ALA A 45 -2.53 2.84 -4.28
N ARG A 46 -3.31 2.92 -5.35
CA ARG A 46 -4.58 2.20 -5.46
C ARG A 46 -4.32 0.70 -5.69
N PHE A 47 -4.90 -0.14 -4.84
CA PHE A 47 -4.94 -1.60 -5.03
C PHE A 47 -6.31 -2.13 -5.42
N VAL A 48 -7.36 -1.33 -5.24
CA VAL A 48 -8.76 -1.70 -5.44
C VAL A 48 -9.42 -0.68 -6.38
N SER A 49 -10.28 -1.17 -7.27
CA SER A 49 -11.09 -0.30 -8.12
C SER A 49 -12.15 0.44 -7.29
N GLU A 50 -12.67 1.55 -7.82
CA GLU A 50 -13.69 2.36 -7.15
C GLU A 50 -14.95 1.56 -6.81
N GLU A 51 -15.47 0.77 -7.77
CA GLU A 51 -16.63 -0.10 -7.57
C GLU A 51 -16.42 -1.09 -6.40
N ASN A 52 -15.23 -1.69 -6.32
CA ASN A 52 -14.90 -2.63 -5.27
C ASN A 52 -14.65 -1.93 -3.93
N LEU A 53 -14.15 -0.70 -3.93
CA LEU A 53 -13.99 0.12 -2.73
C LEU A 53 -15.35 0.44 -2.12
N GLU A 54 -16.32 0.87 -2.93
CA GLU A 54 -17.69 1.14 -2.47
C GLU A 54 -18.35 -0.14 -1.92
N ARG A 55 -18.12 -1.28 -2.58
CA ARG A 55 -18.62 -2.57 -2.09
C ARG A 55 -17.99 -2.92 -0.76
N LEU A 56 -16.68 -2.73 -0.59
CA LEU A 56 -15.99 -2.95 0.67
C LEU A 56 -16.57 -2.06 1.78
N ASP A 57 -16.95 -0.83 1.47
CA ASP A 57 -17.53 0.09 2.46
C ASP A 57 -18.91 -0.32 2.91
N ARG A 58 -19.73 -0.84 1.98
CA ARG A 58 -21.01 -1.45 2.33
C ARG A 58 -20.82 -2.64 3.26
N VAL A 59 -19.82 -3.50 2.99
CA VAL A 59 -19.49 -4.64 3.85
C VAL A 59 -19.01 -4.18 5.22
N ARG A 60 -18.09 -3.21 5.28
CA ARG A 60 -17.58 -2.66 6.56
C ARG A 60 -18.69 -2.06 7.39
N ARG A 61 -19.56 -1.21 6.82
CA ARG A 61 -20.73 -0.67 7.55
C ARG A 61 -21.67 -1.75 8.10
N ALA A 62 -21.82 -2.87 7.39
CA ALA A 62 -22.72 -3.95 7.81
C ALA A 62 -22.09 -4.92 8.84
N ARG A 63 -20.75 -5.04 8.85
CA ARG A 63 -20.03 -6.08 9.62
C ARG A 63 -19.16 -5.53 10.74
N ASP A 64 -18.71 -4.29 10.61
CA ASP A 64 -17.87 -3.56 11.56
C ASP A 64 -18.38 -2.12 11.73
N PRO A 65 -19.63 -1.94 12.21
CA PRO A 65 -20.25 -0.62 12.33
C PRO A 65 -19.55 0.28 13.37
N GLU A 66 -18.83 -0.32 14.32
CA GLU A 66 -18.08 0.39 15.37
C GLU A 66 -16.62 0.67 14.95
N GLY A 67 -16.18 0.17 13.78
CA GLY A 67 -14.84 0.43 13.25
C GLY A 67 -13.71 -0.20 14.07
N LEU A 68 -13.93 -1.40 14.62
CA LEU A 68 -12.93 -2.14 15.40
C LEU A 68 -11.73 -2.58 14.55
N PHE A 69 -11.93 -2.81 13.26
CA PHE A 69 -10.87 -3.19 12.33
C PHE A 69 -10.39 -1.98 11.53
N HIS A 70 -9.18 -1.51 11.86
CA HIS A 70 -8.55 -0.39 11.17
C HIS A 70 -8.31 -0.64 9.68
N GLU A 71 -8.32 0.46 8.94
CA GLU A 71 -8.09 0.48 7.50
C GLU A 71 -6.59 0.49 7.16
N TRP A 72 -6.26 0.25 5.90
CA TRP A 72 -4.87 0.34 5.44
C TRP A 72 -4.41 1.80 5.33
N MET A 73 -3.09 2.02 5.44
CA MET A 73 -2.50 3.35 5.30
C MET A 73 -2.70 3.92 3.88
N GLY A 74 -3.07 5.19 3.78
CA GLY A 74 -3.28 5.85 2.48
C GLY A 74 -4.53 5.38 1.75
N ARG A 75 -5.50 4.77 2.45
CA ARG A 75 -6.81 4.48 1.91
C ARG A 75 -7.48 5.75 1.37
N PRO A 76 -8.01 5.74 0.13
CA PRO A 76 -8.82 6.84 -0.38
C PRO A 76 -10.07 7.05 0.49
N VAL A 77 -10.37 8.32 0.82
CA VAL A 77 -11.62 8.76 1.45
C VAL A 77 -12.74 8.93 0.45
#